data_AF-A0A089NDR3-F1
#
_entry.id   AF-A0A089NDR3-F1
#
_cell.length_a   1.000
_cell.length_b   1.000
_cell.length_c   1.000
_cell.angle_alpha   90.00
_cell.angle_beta   90.00
_cell.angle_gamma   90.00
#
_symmetry.space_group_name_H-M   'P 1'
#
loop_
_entity.id
_entity.type
_entity.pdbx_description
1 polymer ?
#
loop_
_entity_poly.entity_id
_entity_poly.type
_entity_poly.pdbx_seq_one_letter_code
_entity_poly.pdbx_strand_id
1 'polypeptide(L)'
;MHLIIRATGAGAGMLSRLLAKNPNNLYDRMEKEARVRIVFTASSEEEAEAVIYVTPDPVELVKGASSAHNDITQYINDREFVVSSLFCTYIRSALGTALNGKTKEAYLPWVERKLALELTFGPVASNLPDRTLEELFTALGYEVLVERGDAEYNFVLKSRSSVRYIRLKGMQTLQTALRQLFVLIPALDDYKHYYISDDEVDKIWRYGEGWLENHPQRGLILKRTLRFAGAIRQYDSLMKSSDHLEGTQAPDEASGGMAEEEALSPPVASAAAEADAAPKVRLNDLRYAAIADVVEQLSLRRSIVDFGSGEGKLSARLASVPGVREIKAVEPSATAQLRAIERFAKLEGKAGVPVPEPVTGSLFYYDESLRSKDVMILCEVIEHIDEYRLGRVMDTIFHEYAPGTLILTTPNKEYNEVYEMDQEEMRHGDHRFEWSREAFAAWCSRWTEAYNYSVRLSGIGEFAQDYGYPTQMAIFTKEDTL
;
A
#
# COMPACT_ATOMS: atom_id res chain seq x y z
N MET A 1 -8.86 14.13 -14.80
CA MET A 1 -7.59 13.54 -15.32
C MET A 1 -7.77 12.92 -16.69
N HIS A 2 -6.72 12.97 -17.53
CA HIS A 2 -6.77 12.39 -18.86
C HIS A 2 -5.42 11.79 -19.31
N LEU A 3 -5.51 10.90 -20.29
CA LEU A 3 -4.40 10.38 -21.11
C LEU A 3 -4.83 10.49 -22.57
N ILE A 4 -3.99 11.11 -23.40
CA ILE A 4 -4.15 11.19 -24.85
C ILE A 4 -3.05 10.34 -25.46
N ILE A 5 -3.43 9.47 -26.39
CA ILE A 5 -2.51 8.62 -27.16
C ILE A 5 -2.70 8.98 -28.62
N ARG A 6 -1.69 9.59 -29.22
CA ARG A 6 -1.66 9.94 -30.63
C ARG A 6 -0.62 9.11 -31.34
N ALA A 7 -0.98 8.54 -32.49
CA ALA A 7 -0.09 7.84 -33.40
C ALA A 7 -0.06 8.59 -34.74
N THR A 8 1.12 8.72 -35.33
CA THR A 8 1.31 9.41 -36.62
C THR A 8 2.14 8.58 -37.59
N GLY A 9 1.96 8.81 -38.89
CA GLY A 9 2.68 8.13 -39.96
C GLY A 9 2.23 6.69 -40.19
N ALA A 10 3.14 5.88 -40.73
CA ALA A 10 2.84 4.52 -41.16
C ALA A 10 2.38 3.64 -39.99
N GLY A 11 1.13 3.17 -40.06
CA GLY A 11 0.52 2.32 -39.04
C GLY A 11 -0.32 3.04 -38.01
N ALA A 12 -0.48 4.36 -38.11
CA ALA A 12 -1.29 5.13 -37.16
C ALA A 12 -2.74 4.62 -37.09
N GLY A 13 -3.35 4.29 -38.24
CA GLY A 13 -4.72 3.74 -38.29
C GLY A 13 -4.94 2.46 -37.48
N MET A 14 -3.86 1.73 -37.15
CA MET A 14 -3.92 0.53 -36.33
C MET A 14 -4.12 0.80 -34.84
N LEU A 15 -3.96 2.04 -34.37
CA LEU A 15 -4.12 2.40 -32.96
C LEU A 15 -5.47 1.94 -32.38
N SER A 16 -6.56 2.16 -33.13
CA SER A 16 -7.91 1.76 -32.72
C SER A 16 -8.05 0.23 -32.54
N ARG A 17 -7.41 -0.54 -33.42
CA ARG A 17 -7.42 -2.01 -33.42
C ARG A 17 -6.57 -2.56 -32.27
N LEU A 18 -5.42 -1.96 -32.01
CA LEU A 18 -4.55 -2.33 -30.90
C LEU A 18 -5.18 -2.00 -29.54
N LEU A 19 -5.91 -0.88 -29.44
CA LEU A 19 -6.71 -0.52 -28.25
C LEU A 19 -7.99 -1.37 -28.09
N ALA A 20 -8.38 -2.13 -29.12
CA ALA A 20 -9.67 -2.78 -29.23
C ALA A 20 -10.83 -1.82 -28.94
N LYS A 21 -10.81 -0.64 -29.58
CA LYS A 21 -11.85 0.39 -29.50
C LYS A 21 -12.28 0.80 -30.91
N ASN A 22 -13.58 0.98 -31.09
CA ASN A 22 -14.13 1.44 -32.36
C ASN A 22 -14.14 2.98 -32.37
N PRO A 23 -13.46 3.66 -33.32
CA PRO A 23 -13.43 5.12 -33.37
C PRO A 23 -14.81 5.79 -33.48
N ASN A 24 -15.77 5.10 -34.08
CA ASN A 24 -17.12 5.63 -34.28
C ASN A 24 -18.05 5.43 -33.07
N ASN A 25 -17.59 4.74 -32.02
CA ASN A 25 -18.37 4.46 -30.83
C ASN A 25 -17.70 5.05 -29.60
N LEU A 26 -18.43 5.89 -28.87
CA LEU A 26 -18.01 6.32 -27.54
C LEU A 26 -17.91 5.09 -26.61
N TYR A 27 -16.73 4.85 -26.05
CA TYR A 27 -16.61 3.98 -24.88
C TYR A 27 -16.97 4.83 -23.66
N ASP A 28 -18.01 4.43 -22.92
CA ASP A 28 -18.45 5.11 -21.70
C ASP A 28 -18.93 4.04 -20.71
N ARG A 29 -18.15 3.81 -19.66
CA ARG A 29 -18.36 2.73 -18.68
C ARG A 29 -18.01 3.21 -17.28
N MET A 30 -18.68 2.64 -16.28
CA MET A 30 -18.28 2.75 -14.88
C MET A 30 -17.29 1.64 -14.56
N GLU A 31 -16.10 2.00 -14.10
CA GLU A 31 -15.00 1.09 -13.74
C GLU A 31 -14.51 1.46 -12.34
N LYS A 32 -14.69 0.57 -11.36
CA LYS A 32 -14.31 0.80 -9.95
C LYS A 32 -14.72 2.19 -9.44
N GLU A 33 -16.01 2.49 -9.54
CA GLU A 33 -16.61 3.78 -9.10
C GLU A 33 -16.13 5.04 -9.85
N ALA A 34 -15.36 4.89 -10.93
CA ALA A 34 -15.00 6.00 -11.82
C ALA A 34 -15.63 5.83 -13.20
N ARG A 35 -16.13 6.93 -13.78
CA ARG A 35 -16.62 6.93 -15.17
C ARG A 35 -15.43 7.09 -16.12
N VAL A 36 -15.18 6.07 -16.94
CA VAL A 36 -14.10 6.03 -17.93
C VAL A 36 -14.69 6.24 -19.31
N ARG A 37 -14.20 7.28 -20.02
CA ARG A 37 -14.61 7.60 -21.39
C ARG A 37 -13.42 7.53 -22.34
N ILE A 38 -13.62 6.90 -23.49
CA ILE A 38 -12.63 6.88 -24.58
C ILE A 38 -13.32 7.34 -25.87
N VAL A 39 -12.75 8.37 -26.49
CA VAL A 39 -13.20 8.91 -27.78
C VAL A 39 -12.00 9.05 -28.71
N PHE A 40 -12.22 8.86 -30.01
CA PHE A 40 -11.23 9.16 -31.02
C PHE A 40 -11.50 10.54 -31.60
N THR A 41 -10.52 11.44 -31.50
CA THR A 41 -10.55 12.80 -32.06
C THR A 41 -9.97 12.85 -33.47
N ALA A 42 -9.13 11.88 -33.82
CA ALA A 42 -8.64 11.62 -35.17
C ALA A 42 -8.60 10.10 -35.43
N SER A 43 -8.96 9.67 -36.64
CA SER A 43 -8.91 8.27 -37.05
C SER A 43 -8.79 8.14 -38.57
N SER A 44 -7.57 8.18 -39.07
CA SER A 44 -7.17 7.98 -40.45
C SER A 44 -6.01 6.97 -40.55
N GLU A 45 -5.57 6.63 -41.75
CA GLU A 45 -4.42 5.72 -41.95
C GLU A 45 -3.09 6.33 -41.45
N GLU A 46 -2.93 7.65 -41.58
CA GLU A 46 -1.70 8.39 -41.26
C GLU A 46 -1.72 9.07 -39.89
N GLU A 47 -2.89 9.17 -39.26
CA GLU A 47 -3.06 9.77 -37.94
C GLU A 47 -4.24 9.17 -37.20
N ALA A 48 -4.02 8.77 -35.94
CA ALA A 48 -5.08 8.39 -35.02
C ALA A 48 -4.81 8.96 -33.63
N GLU A 49 -5.84 9.49 -32.97
CA GLU A 49 -5.75 10.06 -31.64
C GLU A 49 -6.91 9.56 -30.77
N ALA A 50 -6.58 8.95 -29.63
CA ALA A 50 -7.51 8.48 -28.63
C ALA A 50 -7.37 9.30 -27.34
N VAL A 51 -8.48 9.88 -26.89
CA VAL A 51 -8.58 10.61 -25.62
C VAL A 51 -9.26 9.72 -24.59
N ILE A 52 -8.54 9.38 -23.53
CA ILE A 52 -9.05 8.68 -22.36
C ILE A 52 -9.28 9.71 -21.25
N TYR A 53 -10.52 9.89 -20.84
CA TYR A 53 -10.93 10.82 -19.78
C TYR A 53 -11.60 10.06 -18.64
N VAL A 54 -11.16 10.31 -17.41
CA VAL A 54 -11.70 9.63 -16.22
C VAL A 54 -12.28 10.65 -15.26
N THR A 55 -13.47 10.35 -14.76
CA THR A 55 -14.21 11.13 -13.77
C THR A 55 -14.54 10.23 -12.58
N PRO A 56 -13.72 10.20 -11.53
CA PRO A 56 -14.05 9.52 -10.28
C PRO A 56 -15.27 10.13 -9.60
N ASP A 57 -15.95 9.36 -8.76
CA ASP A 57 -16.90 9.91 -7.80
C ASP A 57 -16.15 10.44 -6.56
N PRO A 58 -16.17 11.76 -6.29
CA PRO A 58 -15.47 12.34 -5.14
C PRO A 58 -16.02 11.84 -3.81
N VAL A 59 -17.29 11.42 -3.73
CA VAL A 59 -17.89 10.91 -2.51
C VAL A 59 -17.40 9.48 -2.20
N GLU A 60 -17.27 8.64 -3.23
CA GLU A 60 -16.77 7.27 -3.08
C GLU A 60 -15.25 7.21 -2.82
N LEU A 61 -14.49 8.14 -3.41
CA LEU A 61 -13.05 8.31 -3.14
C LEU A 61 -12.75 8.47 -1.64
N VAL A 62 -13.65 9.12 -0.88
CA VAL A 62 -13.51 9.33 0.56
C VAL A 62 -13.98 8.12 1.37
N LYS A 63 -15.02 7.42 0.91
CA LYS A 63 -15.59 6.24 1.62
C LYS A 63 -14.63 5.04 1.66
N GLY A 64 -13.75 4.88 0.67
CA GLY A 64 -12.78 3.78 0.60
C GLY A 64 -11.49 3.98 1.41
N ALA A 65 -11.15 5.22 1.79
CA ALA A 65 -9.93 5.56 2.52
C ALA A 65 -10.08 5.29 4.02
N SER A 66 -9.85 4.03 4.40
CA SER A 66 -10.29 3.43 5.67
C SER A 66 -9.42 3.75 6.91
N SER A 67 -8.61 4.82 6.91
CA SER A 67 -7.64 5.05 8.00
C SER A 67 -7.35 6.49 8.44
N ALA A 68 -8.03 7.53 7.92
CA ALA A 68 -7.76 8.92 8.36
C ALA A 68 -9.01 9.80 8.49
N HIS A 69 -10.06 9.31 9.15
CA HIS A 69 -11.34 10.01 9.31
C HIS A 69 -11.27 11.18 10.32
N ASN A 70 -10.51 12.23 10.02
CA ASN A 70 -10.64 13.58 10.61
C ASN A 70 -9.77 14.67 9.94
N ASP A 71 -9.20 14.42 8.76
CA ASP A 71 -8.46 15.46 8.04
C ASP A 71 -9.33 16.05 6.91
N ILE A 72 -9.46 17.38 6.88
CA ILE A 72 -10.12 18.11 5.80
C ILE A 72 -9.47 17.80 4.45
N THR A 73 -8.20 17.40 4.44
CA THR A 73 -7.49 16.94 3.24
C THR A 73 -8.12 15.69 2.61
N GLN A 74 -8.95 14.92 3.31
CA GLN A 74 -9.71 13.83 2.68
C GLN A 74 -10.82 14.32 1.76
N TYR A 75 -11.44 15.45 2.08
CA TYR A 75 -12.51 16.06 1.28
C TYR A 75 -11.97 17.11 0.30
N ILE A 76 -10.86 17.75 0.65
CA ILE A 76 -10.15 18.74 -0.17
C ILE A 76 -8.78 18.16 -0.53
N ASN A 77 -8.75 17.31 -1.55
CA ASN A 77 -7.53 16.83 -2.16
C ASN A 77 -7.60 16.90 -3.68
N ASP A 78 -6.45 16.60 -4.29
CA ASP A 78 -6.24 16.60 -5.72
C ASP A 78 -6.65 15.28 -6.40
N ARG A 79 -7.08 14.23 -5.65
CA ARG A 79 -7.22 12.84 -6.15
C ARG A 79 -8.23 12.69 -7.26
N GLU A 80 -9.32 13.46 -7.23
CA GLU A 80 -10.32 13.47 -8.31
C GLU A 80 -9.79 14.09 -9.61
N PHE A 81 -8.72 14.89 -9.53
CA PHE A 81 -8.18 15.65 -10.64
C PHE A 81 -6.91 15.05 -11.24
N VAL A 82 -6.04 14.45 -10.42
CA VAL A 82 -4.66 14.07 -10.82
C VAL A 82 -4.54 12.67 -11.41
N VAL A 83 -3.71 12.56 -12.45
CA VAL A 83 -3.22 11.30 -13.01
C VAL A 83 -2.27 10.66 -11.99
N SER A 84 -2.82 9.71 -11.24
CA SER A 84 -2.19 9.02 -10.10
C SER A 84 -2.18 7.50 -10.28
N SER A 85 -1.75 6.77 -9.25
CA SER A 85 -1.94 5.31 -9.17
C SER A 85 -3.41 4.88 -9.32
N LEU A 86 -4.36 5.68 -8.81
CA LEU A 86 -5.80 5.46 -8.98
C LEU A 86 -6.23 5.57 -10.45
N PHE A 87 -5.71 6.55 -11.20
CA PHE A 87 -5.98 6.68 -12.63
C PHE A 87 -5.63 5.40 -13.40
N CYS A 88 -4.45 4.84 -13.13
CA CYS A 88 -4.01 3.57 -13.74
C CYS A 88 -4.97 2.42 -13.38
N THR A 89 -5.50 2.43 -12.17
CA THR A 89 -6.48 1.44 -11.70
C THR A 89 -7.80 1.54 -12.46
N TYR A 90 -8.32 2.76 -12.67
CA TYR A 90 -9.57 2.99 -13.38
C TYR A 90 -9.51 2.57 -14.86
N ILE A 91 -8.40 2.88 -15.55
CA ILE A 91 -8.28 2.60 -16.99
C ILE A 91 -7.78 1.19 -17.32
N ARG A 92 -7.38 0.39 -16.32
CA ARG A 92 -6.75 -0.93 -16.52
C ARG A 92 -7.62 -1.87 -17.34
N SER A 93 -8.91 -2.00 -17.01
CA SER A 93 -9.86 -2.86 -17.71
C SER A 93 -10.09 -2.36 -19.14
N ALA A 94 -10.32 -1.05 -19.30
CA ALA A 94 -10.56 -0.42 -20.59
C ALA A 94 -9.40 -0.62 -21.58
N LEU A 95 -8.15 -0.64 -21.09
CA LEU A 95 -6.92 -0.81 -21.87
C LEU A 95 -6.33 -2.23 -21.80
N GLY A 96 -7.04 -3.19 -21.19
CA GLY A 96 -6.53 -4.53 -20.89
C GLY A 96 -6.04 -5.29 -22.13
N THR A 97 -6.73 -5.18 -23.26
CA THR A 97 -6.31 -5.78 -24.54
C THR A 97 -4.93 -5.28 -24.97
N ALA A 98 -4.73 -3.96 -24.99
CA ALA A 98 -3.49 -3.34 -25.43
C ALA A 98 -2.33 -3.62 -24.46
N LEU A 99 -2.58 -3.55 -23.15
CA LEU A 99 -1.60 -3.87 -22.09
C LEU A 99 -1.06 -5.30 -22.22
N ASN A 100 -1.92 -6.23 -22.61
CA ASN A 100 -1.60 -7.65 -22.74
C ASN A 100 -1.19 -8.07 -24.15
N GLY A 101 -1.22 -7.17 -25.14
CA GLY A 101 -0.91 -7.51 -26.53
C GLY A 101 -1.92 -8.48 -27.17
N LYS A 102 -3.10 -8.65 -26.57
CA LYS A 102 -4.11 -9.65 -26.96
C LYS A 102 -5.15 -9.05 -27.91
N THR A 103 -4.73 -8.65 -29.11
CA THR A 103 -5.65 -8.17 -30.16
C THR A 103 -6.16 -9.32 -31.04
N LYS A 104 -7.04 -9.01 -32.02
CA LYS A 104 -7.51 -10.00 -32.99
C LYS A 104 -6.34 -10.52 -33.83
N GLU A 105 -6.41 -11.78 -34.25
CA GLU A 105 -5.34 -12.48 -34.98
C GLU A 105 -4.81 -11.68 -36.18
N ALA A 106 -5.72 -11.08 -36.97
CA ALA A 106 -5.37 -10.24 -38.13
C ALA A 106 -4.49 -9.02 -37.82
N TYR A 107 -4.37 -8.62 -36.54
CA TYR A 107 -3.64 -7.44 -36.10
C TYR A 107 -2.43 -7.77 -35.20
N LEU A 108 -2.19 -9.04 -34.89
CA LEU A 108 -1.04 -9.46 -34.07
C LEU A 108 0.32 -8.95 -34.60
N PRO A 109 0.59 -8.93 -35.93
CA PRO A 109 1.85 -8.38 -36.45
C PRO A 109 2.10 -6.91 -36.10
N TRP A 110 1.07 -6.17 -35.68
CA TRP A 110 1.18 -4.76 -35.30
C TRP A 110 1.48 -4.56 -33.81
N VAL A 111 1.37 -5.59 -32.97
CA VAL A 111 1.65 -5.50 -31.53
C VAL A 111 3.13 -5.23 -31.27
N GLU A 112 4.01 -5.88 -32.02
CA GLU A 112 5.46 -5.73 -31.91
C GLU A 112 6.02 -4.55 -32.72
N ARG A 113 5.19 -3.93 -33.57
CA ARG A 113 5.61 -2.83 -34.43
C ARG A 113 5.67 -1.52 -33.66
N LYS A 114 6.82 -0.85 -33.73
CA LYS A 114 6.99 0.50 -33.17
C LYS A 114 6.23 1.52 -34.02
N LEU A 115 5.48 2.39 -33.35
CA LEU A 115 4.73 3.50 -33.93
C LEU A 115 5.35 4.81 -33.43
N ALA A 116 5.20 5.88 -34.22
CA ALA A 116 5.51 7.23 -33.76
C ALA A 116 4.38 7.69 -32.83
N LEU A 117 4.60 7.52 -31.53
CA LEU A 117 3.61 7.80 -30.50
C LEU A 117 3.91 9.14 -29.83
N GLU A 118 2.83 9.88 -29.56
CA GLU A 118 2.79 11.01 -28.65
C GLU A 118 1.79 10.71 -27.53
N LEU A 119 2.26 10.70 -26.28
CA LEU A 119 1.47 10.42 -25.09
C LEU A 119 1.39 11.71 -24.27
N THR A 120 0.18 12.22 -24.05
CA THR A 120 -0.02 13.41 -23.19
C THR A 120 -0.87 13.04 -21.99
N PHE A 121 -0.43 13.34 -20.78
CA PHE A 121 -1.20 13.07 -19.57
C PHE A 121 -1.01 14.14 -18.49
N GLY A 122 -2.07 14.33 -17.71
CA GLY A 122 -2.07 15.23 -16.57
C GLY A 122 -3.48 15.55 -16.08
N PRO A 123 -3.60 16.39 -15.03
CA PRO A 123 -2.49 16.94 -14.23
C PRO A 123 -1.77 15.86 -13.39
N VAL A 124 -0.46 15.99 -13.17
CA VAL A 124 0.33 15.13 -12.28
C VAL A 124 0.85 15.96 -11.10
N ALA A 125 0.57 15.51 -9.87
CA ALA A 125 1.14 16.09 -8.65
C ALA A 125 2.31 15.23 -8.18
N SER A 126 3.52 15.80 -8.19
CA SER A 126 4.75 15.10 -7.78
C SER A 126 5.75 16.05 -7.14
N ASN A 127 6.43 15.60 -6.09
CA ASN A 127 7.55 16.30 -5.48
C ASN A 127 8.90 16.10 -6.21
N LEU A 128 8.96 15.21 -7.21
CA LEU A 128 10.18 14.96 -7.96
C LEU A 128 10.66 16.23 -8.68
N PRO A 129 11.98 16.52 -8.68
CA PRO A 129 12.55 17.58 -9.52
C PRO A 129 12.25 17.35 -11.00
N ASP A 130 12.09 18.43 -11.78
CA ASP A 130 11.77 18.36 -13.22
C ASP A 130 12.80 17.49 -13.97
N ARG A 131 14.09 17.70 -13.68
CA ARG A 131 15.18 16.88 -14.23
C ARG A 131 15.02 15.39 -13.96
N THR A 132 14.69 15.01 -12.72
CA THR A 132 14.52 13.60 -12.35
C THR A 132 13.33 12.99 -13.08
N LEU A 133 12.23 13.73 -13.19
CA LEU A 133 11.04 13.31 -13.94
C LEU A 133 11.35 13.14 -15.43
N GLU A 134 12.08 14.07 -16.03
CA GLU A 134 12.51 13.98 -17.44
C GLU A 134 13.39 12.75 -17.66
N GLU A 135 14.38 12.54 -16.79
CA GLU A 135 15.30 11.39 -16.84
C GLU A 135 14.58 10.02 -16.81
N LEU A 136 13.43 9.92 -16.12
CA LEU A 136 12.60 8.70 -16.10
C LEU A 136 12.07 8.29 -17.48
N PHE A 137 11.83 9.26 -18.36
CA PHE A 137 11.26 8.99 -19.68
C PHE A 137 12.29 9.13 -20.81
N THR A 138 13.26 10.04 -20.68
CA THR A 138 14.33 10.16 -21.69
C THR A 138 15.19 8.91 -21.75
N ALA A 139 15.41 8.22 -20.61
CA ALA A 139 16.11 6.94 -20.57
C ALA A 139 15.41 5.83 -21.38
N LEU A 140 14.11 5.98 -21.65
CA LEU A 140 13.30 5.07 -22.46
C LEU A 140 13.21 5.50 -23.94
N GLY A 141 13.95 6.55 -24.33
CA GLY A 141 13.98 7.06 -25.69
C GLY A 141 12.82 8.00 -26.04
N TYR A 142 12.15 8.58 -25.04
CA TYR A 142 11.18 9.65 -25.27
C TYR A 142 11.84 11.03 -25.29
N GLU A 143 11.39 11.88 -26.20
CA GLU A 143 11.43 13.33 -26.03
C GLU A 143 10.36 13.72 -25.01
N VAL A 144 10.73 14.51 -24.00
CA VAL A 144 9.87 14.87 -22.86
C VAL A 144 9.63 16.37 -22.86
N LEU A 145 8.37 16.77 -22.82
CA LEU A 145 7.95 18.15 -22.60
C LEU A 145 7.10 18.21 -21.33
N VAL A 146 7.48 19.11 -20.42
CA VAL A 146 6.77 19.34 -19.16
C VAL A 146 6.19 20.75 -19.17
N GLU A 147 4.86 20.84 -19.14
CA GLU A 147 4.12 22.09 -19.08
C GLU A 147 3.49 22.26 -17.70
N ARG A 148 3.35 23.52 -17.24
CA ARG A 148 2.63 23.88 -16.02
C ARG A 148 1.50 24.82 -16.40
N GLY A 149 0.34 24.68 -15.78
CA GLY A 149 -0.71 25.69 -15.90
C GLY A 149 -0.28 26.99 -15.21
N ASP A 150 -0.70 28.12 -15.76
CA ASP A 150 -0.56 29.41 -15.10
C ASP A 150 -1.39 29.39 -13.81
N ALA A 151 -0.72 29.63 -12.68
CA ALA A 151 -1.39 29.75 -11.40
C ALA A 151 -1.40 31.23 -11.01
N GLU A 152 -2.47 31.93 -11.40
CA GLU A 152 -2.71 33.31 -10.96
C GLU A 152 -3.18 33.31 -9.50
N TYR A 153 -2.23 33.17 -8.57
CA TYR A 153 -2.54 33.32 -7.16
C TYR A 153 -2.72 34.81 -6.83
N ASN A 154 -3.83 35.17 -6.17
CA ASN A 154 -4.05 36.52 -5.62
C ASN A 154 -3.07 36.90 -4.50
N PHE A 155 -2.15 36.00 -4.14
CA PHE A 155 -1.14 36.15 -3.10
C PHE A 155 0.07 35.26 -3.42
N VAL A 156 1.25 35.60 -2.90
CA VAL A 156 2.48 34.84 -3.18
C VAL A 156 2.50 33.54 -2.36
N LEU A 157 1.87 32.48 -2.89
CA LEU A 157 1.89 31.15 -2.26
C LEU A 157 3.14 30.36 -2.67
N LYS A 158 3.43 30.30 -3.97
CA LYS A 158 4.57 29.56 -4.56
C LYS A 158 5.03 30.27 -5.82
N SER A 159 6.32 30.19 -6.14
CA SER A 159 6.88 30.77 -7.37
C SER A 159 6.53 29.99 -8.64
N ARG A 160 6.09 28.72 -8.52
CA ARG A 160 5.63 27.87 -9.61
C ARG A 160 4.70 26.76 -9.09
N SER A 161 3.76 26.30 -9.93
CA SER A 161 2.90 25.15 -9.61
C SER A 161 3.69 23.85 -9.51
N SER A 162 3.36 22.99 -8.55
CA SER A 162 3.88 21.61 -8.46
C SER A 162 3.17 20.65 -9.42
N VAL A 163 2.06 21.09 -10.02
CA VAL A 163 1.25 20.33 -10.97
C VAL A 163 1.84 20.44 -12.37
N ARG A 164 1.97 19.29 -13.05
CA ARG A 164 2.58 19.18 -14.38
C ARG A 164 1.65 18.49 -15.37
N TYR A 165 1.74 18.88 -16.63
CA TYR A 165 1.23 18.15 -17.78
C TYR A 165 2.43 17.65 -18.56
N ILE A 166 2.44 16.36 -18.87
CA ILE A 166 3.61 15.68 -19.44
C ILE A 166 3.23 15.21 -20.85
N ARG A 167 4.07 15.56 -21.83
CA ARG A 167 4.00 15.06 -23.20
C ARG A 167 5.27 14.27 -23.51
N LEU A 168 5.08 13.05 -23.98
CA LEU A 168 6.14 12.11 -24.34
C LEU A 168 6.03 11.80 -25.82
N LYS A 169 7.11 11.98 -26.58
CA LYS A 169 7.14 11.65 -28.01
C LYS A 169 8.26 10.65 -28.30
N GLY A 170 7.96 9.56 -28.99
CA GLY A 170 8.96 8.53 -29.26
C GLY A 170 8.48 7.41 -30.17
N MET A 171 9.42 6.58 -30.62
CA MET A 171 9.14 5.38 -31.41
C MET A 171 9.02 4.16 -30.50
N GLN A 172 7.80 3.73 -30.21
CA GLN A 172 7.51 2.64 -29.27
C GLN A 172 6.35 1.78 -29.73
N THR A 173 6.28 0.53 -29.27
CA THR A 173 5.05 -0.26 -29.42
C THR A 173 3.98 0.30 -28.48
N LEU A 174 2.70 0.17 -28.84
CA LEU A 174 1.61 0.63 -27.96
C LEU A 174 1.64 -0.11 -26.62
N GLN A 175 1.95 -1.40 -26.63
CA GLN A 175 2.01 -2.22 -25.42
C GLN A 175 3.11 -1.72 -24.47
N THR A 176 4.34 -1.53 -24.97
CA THR A 176 5.47 -1.06 -24.17
C THR A 176 5.19 0.33 -23.62
N ALA A 177 4.67 1.25 -24.43
CA ALA A 177 4.28 2.59 -24.00
C ALA A 177 3.27 2.57 -22.83
N LEU A 178 2.21 1.76 -22.95
CA LEU A 178 1.21 1.63 -21.88
C LEU A 178 1.79 0.97 -20.63
N ARG A 179 2.58 -0.10 -20.77
CA ARG A 179 3.23 -0.77 -19.63
C ARG A 179 4.15 0.19 -18.87
N GLN A 180 4.95 0.99 -19.58
CA GLN A 180 5.80 2.03 -19.00
C GLN A 180 4.99 3.06 -18.22
N LEU A 181 3.89 3.59 -18.79
CA LEU A 181 3.00 4.52 -18.08
C LEU A 181 2.40 3.90 -16.81
N PHE A 182 1.99 2.62 -16.86
CA PHE A 182 1.40 1.92 -15.73
C PHE A 182 2.36 1.63 -14.56
N VAL A 183 3.67 1.75 -14.80
CA VAL A 183 4.74 1.66 -13.79
C VAL A 183 5.20 3.05 -13.37
N LEU A 184 5.44 3.96 -14.32
CA LEU A 184 6.02 5.27 -14.05
C LEU A 184 5.02 6.28 -13.45
N ILE A 185 3.74 6.27 -13.85
CA ILE A 185 2.73 7.16 -13.22
C ILE A 185 2.64 6.89 -11.70
N PRO A 186 2.53 5.64 -11.22
CA PRO A 186 2.63 5.34 -9.80
C PRO A 186 3.95 5.74 -9.12
N ALA A 187 5.06 5.83 -9.85
CA ALA A 187 6.33 6.33 -9.31
C ALA A 187 6.34 7.86 -9.17
N LEU A 188 5.63 8.57 -10.05
CA LEU A 188 5.45 10.02 -9.97
C LEU A 188 4.51 10.44 -8.82
N ASP A 189 3.52 9.60 -8.50
CA ASP A 189 2.50 9.85 -7.48
C ASP A 189 3.11 9.90 -6.06
N ASP A 190 2.98 11.05 -5.41
CA ASP A 190 3.57 11.31 -4.09
C ASP A 190 2.68 10.85 -2.92
N TYR A 191 1.42 10.52 -3.20
CA TYR A 191 0.38 10.27 -2.20
C TYR A 191 -0.13 8.84 -2.35
N LYS A 192 0.38 7.94 -1.52
CA LYS A 192 -0.04 6.53 -1.46
C LYS A 192 -0.61 6.22 -0.08
N HIS A 193 -1.94 6.15 -0.02
CA HIS A 193 -2.71 5.83 1.20
C HIS A 193 -3.27 4.40 1.18
N TYR A 194 -2.77 3.55 0.28
CA TYR A 194 -3.19 2.16 0.18
C TYR A 194 -2.06 1.23 0.59
N TYR A 195 -2.43 0.17 1.30
CA TYR A 195 -1.55 -0.96 1.60
C TYR A 195 -1.07 -1.55 0.27
N ILE A 196 0.25 -1.60 0.07
CA ILE A 196 0.86 -2.19 -1.13
C ILE A 196 0.59 -3.68 -1.07
N SER A 197 -0.29 -4.17 -1.95
CA SER A 197 -0.62 -5.59 -2.02
C SER A 197 0.43 -6.34 -2.83
N ASP A 198 0.52 -7.67 -2.62
CA ASP A 198 1.36 -8.56 -3.43
C ASP A 198 1.06 -8.40 -4.95
N ASP A 199 -0.18 -8.01 -5.30
CA ASP A 199 -0.59 -7.71 -6.68
C ASP A 199 0.16 -6.53 -7.33
N GLU A 200 0.65 -5.56 -6.55
CA GLU A 200 1.43 -4.44 -7.08
C GLU A 200 2.85 -4.89 -7.47
N VAL A 201 3.43 -5.84 -6.74
CA VAL A 201 4.74 -6.44 -7.05
C VAL A 201 4.66 -7.19 -8.38
N ASP A 202 3.66 -8.07 -8.52
CA ASP A 202 3.44 -8.84 -9.75
C ASP A 202 3.16 -7.94 -10.95
N LYS A 203 2.43 -6.84 -10.74
CA LYS A 203 2.15 -5.85 -11.78
C LYS A 203 3.43 -5.18 -12.27
N ILE A 204 4.32 -4.74 -11.37
CA ILE A 204 5.59 -4.10 -11.76
C ILE A 204 6.51 -5.10 -12.44
N TRP A 205 6.57 -6.34 -11.95
CA TRP A 205 7.31 -7.41 -12.60
C TRP A 205 6.84 -7.63 -14.04
N ARG A 206 5.54 -7.86 -14.24
CA ARG A 206 4.94 -8.09 -15.57
C ARG A 206 5.07 -6.89 -16.51
N TYR A 207 4.91 -5.67 -16.02
CA TYR A 207 4.94 -4.47 -16.87
C TYR A 207 6.33 -3.87 -17.01
N GLY A 208 7.26 -4.20 -16.12
CA GLY A 208 8.66 -3.80 -16.16
C GLY A 208 9.53 -4.68 -17.05
N GLU A 209 9.08 -5.89 -17.36
CA GLU A 209 9.78 -6.84 -18.23
C GLU A 209 10.27 -6.21 -19.54
N GLY A 210 11.57 -6.36 -19.81
CA GLY A 210 12.24 -5.95 -21.05
C GLY A 210 12.72 -4.49 -21.07
N TRP A 211 12.60 -3.75 -19.96
CA TRP A 211 13.09 -2.37 -19.88
C TRP A 211 13.47 -1.91 -18.48
N LEU A 212 12.77 -2.35 -17.43
CA LEU A 212 12.96 -1.83 -16.08
C LEU A 212 14.28 -2.29 -15.47
N GLU A 213 14.73 -3.50 -15.82
CA GLU A 213 16.01 -4.07 -15.41
C GLU A 213 17.21 -3.22 -15.85
N ASN A 214 17.11 -2.58 -17.01
CA ASN A 214 18.16 -1.75 -17.61
C ASN A 214 17.94 -0.25 -17.35
N HIS A 215 16.89 0.14 -16.63
CA HIS A 215 16.57 1.54 -16.42
C HIS A 215 17.56 2.18 -15.42
N PRO A 216 18.22 3.30 -15.75
CA PRO A 216 19.24 3.91 -14.89
C PRO A 216 18.69 4.36 -13.53
N GLN A 217 17.40 4.67 -13.47
CA GLN A 217 16.68 5.03 -12.24
C GLN A 217 15.81 3.88 -11.70
N ARG A 218 16.11 2.61 -12.00
CA ARG A 218 15.36 1.43 -11.50
C ARG A 218 15.14 1.48 -9.99
N GLY A 219 16.18 1.78 -9.21
CA GLY A 219 16.08 1.89 -7.75
C GLY A 219 15.05 2.93 -7.30
N LEU A 220 15.01 4.10 -7.94
CA LEU A 220 14.03 5.14 -7.67
C LEU A 220 12.61 4.69 -8.02
N ILE A 221 12.42 4.04 -9.18
CA ILE A 221 11.12 3.52 -9.63
C ILE A 221 10.60 2.49 -8.62
N LEU A 222 11.42 1.53 -8.21
CA LEU A 222 11.04 0.50 -7.23
C LEU A 222 10.76 1.12 -5.85
N LYS A 223 11.64 1.99 -5.34
CA LYS A 223 11.46 2.66 -4.04
C LYS A 223 10.15 3.44 -3.99
N ARG A 224 9.87 4.26 -5.01
CA ARG A 224 8.63 5.06 -5.07
C ARG A 224 7.40 4.23 -5.38
N THR A 225 7.54 3.12 -6.10
CA THR A 225 6.39 2.29 -6.46
C THR A 225 5.98 1.34 -5.33
N LEU A 226 6.93 0.66 -4.70
CA LEU A 226 6.71 -0.43 -3.75
C LEU A 226 6.89 -0.06 -2.26
N ARG A 227 7.42 1.13 -1.94
CA ARG A 227 7.61 1.75 -0.60
C ARG A 227 8.18 0.89 0.56
N PHE A 228 8.47 -0.40 0.38
CA PHE A 228 8.99 -1.29 1.41
C PHE A 228 10.05 -2.24 0.84
N ALA A 229 11.17 -2.41 1.54
CA ALA A 229 12.26 -3.29 1.13
C ALA A 229 11.85 -4.77 1.00
N GLY A 230 10.79 -5.21 1.69
CA GLY A 230 10.23 -6.56 1.51
C GLY A 230 9.70 -6.80 0.10
N ALA A 231 8.91 -5.86 -0.42
CA ALA A 231 8.34 -5.92 -1.77
C ALA A 231 9.43 -5.75 -2.86
N ILE A 232 10.45 -4.92 -2.59
CA ILE A 232 11.62 -4.78 -3.47
C ILE A 232 12.42 -6.09 -3.51
N ARG A 233 12.68 -6.72 -2.35
CA ARG A 233 13.36 -8.03 -2.28
C ARG A 233 12.55 -9.15 -2.95
N GLN A 234 11.22 -9.12 -2.85
CA GLN A 234 10.35 -10.06 -3.56
C GLN A 234 10.45 -9.88 -5.07
N TYR A 235 10.41 -8.64 -5.56
CA TYR A 235 10.65 -8.31 -6.97
C TYR A 235 12.02 -8.79 -7.44
N ASP A 236 13.08 -8.52 -6.68
CA ASP A 236 14.45 -8.96 -6.98
C ASP A 236 14.56 -10.49 -6.98
N SER A 237 13.84 -11.18 -6.09
CA SER A 237 13.78 -12.65 -6.06
C SER A 237 13.10 -13.21 -7.31
N LEU A 238 12.00 -12.60 -7.76
CA LEU A 238 11.31 -13.00 -8.99
C LEU A 238 12.23 -12.86 -10.21
N MET A 239 12.96 -11.75 -10.31
CA MET A 239 13.98 -11.55 -11.35
C MET A 239 15.08 -12.62 -11.33
N LYS A 240 15.63 -12.92 -10.15
CA LYS A 240 16.67 -13.96 -10.01
C LYS A 240 16.15 -15.36 -10.37
N SER A 241 14.88 -15.65 -10.08
CA SER A 241 14.28 -16.94 -10.45
C SER A 241 14.00 -17.06 -11.95
N SER A 242 13.68 -15.96 -12.66
CA SER A 242 13.48 -15.99 -14.11
C SER A 242 14.78 -16.18 -14.88
N ASP A 243 15.89 -15.59 -14.40
CA ASP A 243 17.22 -15.78 -15.01
C ASP A 243 17.72 -17.24 -14.95
N HIS A 244 17.19 -18.06 -14.03
CA HIS A 244 17.51 -19.48 -13.92
C HIS A 244 16.70 -20.39 -14.85
N LEU A 245 15.67 -19.87 -15.52
CA LEU A 245 14.77 -20.64 -16.39
C LEU A 245 15.04 -20.47 -17.91
N GLU A 246 15.93 -19.57 -18.33
CA GLU A 246 16.32 -19.40 -19.74
C GLU A 246 17.25 -20.51 -20.29
N GLY A 247 17.47 -21.57 -19.53
CA GLY A 247 18.48 -22.60 -19.82
C GLY A 247 17.96 -23.97 -20.27
N THR A 248 16.84 -24.10 -20.99
CA THR A 248 16.50 -25.41 -21.62
C THR A 248 15.70 -25.25 -22.91
N GLN A 249 16.29 -25.72 -24.01
CA GLN A 249 15.71 -25.80 -25.35
C GLN A 249 14.51 -26.76 -25.43
N ALA A 250 13.59 -26.44 -26.33
CA ALA A 250 12.43 -27.23 -26.74
C ALA A 250 12.80 -28.60 -27.35
N PRO A 251 11.81 -29.49 -27.54
CA PRO A 251 11.38 -29.74 -28.91
C PRO A 251 9.85 -29.83 -29.14
N ASP A 252 9.50 -29.60 -30.42
CA ASP A 252 8.22 -29.70 -31.13
C ASP A 252 7.42 -31.00 -30.93
N GLU A 253 6.08 -30.93 -31.03
CA GLU A 253 5.31 -31.50 -32.15
C GLU A 253 3.79 -31.21 -32.06
N ALA A 254 3.15 -31.19 -33.25
CA ALA A 254 1.84 -30.64 -33.57
C ALA A 254 0.67 -31.65 -33.50
N SER A 255 -0.58 -31.17 -33.34
CA SER A 255 -1.72 -31.46 -34.26
C SER A 255 -3.10 -30.97 -33.77
N GLY A 256 -3.74 -30.09 -34.55
CA GLY A 256 -5.12 -30.10 -35.10
C GLY A 256 -6.38 -30.39 -34.25
N GLY A 257 -7.41 -29.54 -34.42
CA GLY A 257 -8.84 -29.93 -34.27
C GLY A 257 -9.79 -28.80 -33.85
N MET A 258 -10.80 -28.51 -34.69
CA MET A 258 -11.80 -27.44 -34.56
C MET A 258 -13.01 -27.78 -33.65
N ALA A 259 -13.66 -26.70 -33.16
CA ALA A 259 -15.12 -26.47 -33.02
C ALA A 259 -15.76 -26.39 -31.61
N GLU A 260 -16.37 -25.21 -31.41
CA GLU A 260 -17.63 -24.86 -30.72
C GLU A 260 -17.75 -24.75 -29.18
N GLU A 261 -18.53 -23.71 -28.85
CA GLU A 261 -19.01 -23.18 -27.58
C GLU A 261 -19.44 -24.22 -26.54
N GLU A 262 -18.96 -24.07 -25.30
CA GLU A 262 -19.82 -24.24 -24.13
C GLU A 262 -19.27 -23.48 -22.91
N ALA A 263 -20.19 -22.82 -22.21
CA ALA A 263 -19.93 -22.05 -21.02
C ALA A 263 -19.47 -22.94 -19.86
N LEU A 264 -18.25 -22.75 -19.35
CA LEU A 264 -17.78 -23.44 -18.15
C LEU A 264 -17.01 -22.49 -17.23
N SER A 265 -17.51 -22.44 -15.99
CA SER A 265 -16.93 -21.91 -14.77
C SER A 265 -15.42 -22.17 -14.66
N PRO A 266 -14.64 -21.27 -14.03
CA PRO A 266 -13.21 -21.48 -13.88
C PRO A 266 -12.95 -22.78 -13.09
N PRO A 267 -12.10 -23.68 -13.60
CA PRO A 267 -11.76 -24.91 -12.91
C PRO A 267 -10.88 -24.61 -11.71
N VAL A 268 -11.15 -25.33 -10.63
CA VAL A 268 -10.34 -25.43 -9.43
C VAL A 268 -8.98 -26.00 -9.86
N ALA A 269 -7.95 -25.16 -9.85
CA ALA A 269 -6.58 -25.60 -10.13
C ALA A 269 -6.12 -26.53 -9.00
N SER A 270 -5.83 -27.76 -9.38
CA SER A 270 -5.31 -28.83 -8.54
C SER A 270 -3.95 -28.45 -7.97
N ALA A 271 -3.85 -28.57 -6.65
CA ALA A 271 -2.58 -28.66 -5.94
C ALA A 271 -1.80 -29.90 -6.39
N ALA A 272 -0.59 -29.70 -6.92
CA ALA A 272 0.49 -30.68 -6.82
C ALA A 272 1.85 -30.01 -7.08
N ALA A 273 2.75 -30.20 -6.10
CA ALA A 273 4.20 -30.04 -6.13
C ALA A 273 4.80 -28.61 -6.00
N GLU A 274 4.65 -28.01 -4.82
CA GLU A 274 5.73 -27.23 -4.21
C GLU A 274 6.25 -28.02 -2.99
N ALA A 275 7.50 -28.48 -3.09
CA ALA A 275 8.22 -29.08 -1.98
C ALA A 275 9.02 -27.98 -1.26
N ASP A 276 8.59 -27.71 -0.03
CA ASP A 276 9.38 -27.32 1.14
C ASP A 276 10.15 -25.98 1.12
N ALA A 277 9.40 -24.89 1.30
CA ALA A 277 9.86 -23.75 2.08
C ALA A 277 8.74 -23.33 3.04
N ALA A 278 8.96 -23.45 4.34
CA ALA A 278 7.97 -23.08 5.35
C ALA A 278 7.52 -21.60 5.15
N PRO A 279 6.22 -21.30 5.26
CA PRO A 279 5.73 -19.94 5.08
C PRO A 279 6.40 -19.00 6.10
N LYS A 280 7.08 -17.95 5.61
CA LYS A 280 7.67 -16.92 6.47
C LYS A 280 6.58 -16.26 7.31
N VAL A 281 6.64 -16.42 8.63
CA VAL A 281 5.68 -15.83 9.57
C VAL A 281 5.80 -14.30 9.49
N ARG A 282 4.65 -13.60 9.35
CA ARG A 282 4.65 -12.13 9.25
C ARG A 282 5.01 -11.51 10.60
N LEU A 283 5.72 -10.38 10.59
CA LEU A 283 6.13 -9.70 11.83
C LEU A 283 4.94 -9.33 12.72
N ASN A 284 3.80 -8.94 12.13
CA ASN A 284 2.59 -8.65 12.91
C ASN A 284 2.03 -9.90 13.62
N ASP A 285 2.12 -11.07 12.99
CA ASP A 285 1.69 -12.32 13.62
C ASP A 285 2.63 -12.72 14.77
N LEU A 286 3.93 -12.43 14.63
CA LEU A 286 4.92 -12.58 15.70
C LEU A 286 4.65 -11.62 16.86
N ARG A 287 4.27 -10.36 16.59
CA ARG A 287 3.85 -9.38 17.61
C ARG A 287 2.66 -9.89 18.40
N TYR A 288 1.59 -10.29 17.73
CA TYR A 288 0.40 -10.80 18.41
C TYR A 288 0.68 -12.09 19.18
N ALA A 289 1.57 -12.96 18.69
CA ALA A 289 2.01 -14.14 19.42
C ALA A 289 2.75 -13.75 20.71
N ALA A 290 3.79 -12.92 20.61
CA ALA A 290 4.59 -12.52 21.75
C ALA A 290 3.75 -11.81 22.84
N ILE A 291 2.80 -10.95 22.44
CA ILE A 291 1.90 -10.29 23.38
C ILE A 291 0.98 -11.31 24.07
N ALA A 292 0.40 -12.26 23.31
CA ALA A 292 -0.44 -13.30 23.87
C ALA A 292 0.33 -14.20 24.85
N ASP A 293 1.58 -14.54 24.53
CA ASP A 293 2.45 -15.34 25.38
C ASP A 293 2.78 -14.61 26.69
N VAL A 294 3.04 -13.30 26.62
CA VAL A 294 3.23 -12.47 27.83
C VAL A 294 1.96 -12.49 28.68
N VAL A 295 0.80 -12.25 28.08
CA VAL A 295 -0.49 -12.24 28.80
C VAL A 295 -0.76 -13.60 29.45
N GLU A 296 -0.49 -14.71 28.77
CA GLU A 296 -0.68 -16.06 29.31
C GLU A 296 0.20 -16.34 30.54
N GLN A 297 1.35 -15.68 30.66
CA GLN A 297 2.26 -15.81 31.80
C GLN A 297 1.85 -14.94 33.01
N LEU A 298 0.96 -13.96 32.84
CA LEU A 298 0.52 -13.08 33.94
C LEU A 298 -0.45 -13.77 34.88
N SER A 299 -0.28 -13.60 36.19
CA SER A 299 -1.21 -14.16 37.20
C SER A 299 -2.59 -13.48 37.17
N LEU A 300 -2.63 -12.17 36.89
CA LEU A 300 -3.83 -11.37 36.71
C LEU A 300 -3.99 -11.01 35.23
N ARG A 301 -5.04 -11.52 34.59
CA ARG A 301 -5.31 -11.34 33.16
C ARG A 301 -6.79 -11.49 32.79
N ARG A 302 -7.69 -11.32 33.77
CA ARG A 302 -9.13 -11.55 33.57
C ARG A 302 -9.75 -10.44 32.73
N SER A 303 -9.26 -9.22 32.88
CA SER A 303 -9.78 -8.02 32.22
C SER A 303 -8.66 -7.34 31.42
N ILE A 304 -8.86 -7.22 30.11
CA ILE A 304 -7.86 -6.69 29.17
C ILE A 304 -8.43 -5.47 28.45
N VAL A 305 -7.59 -4.46 28.25
CA VAL A 305 -7.84 -3.35 27.31
C VAL A 305 -6.84 -3.44 26.18
N ASP A 306 -7.33 -3.61 24.95
CA ASP A 306 -6.56 -3.51 23.71
C ASP A 306 -6.80 -2.09 23.14
N PHE A 307 -5.87 -1.18 23.42
CA PHE A 307 -6.01 0.24 23.10
C PHE A 307 -5.39 0.52 21.73
N GLY A 308 -6.18 1.01 20.78
CA GLY A 308 -5.76 1.04 19.36
C GLY A 308 -5.94 -0.32 18.69
N SER A 309 -7.04 -1.02 19.01
CA SER A 309 -7.27 -2.41 18.61
C SER A 309 -7.43 -2.65 17.10
N GLY A 310 -7.61 -1.58 16.30
CA GLY A 310 -7.78 -1.67 14.85
C GLY A 310 -8.95 -2.58 14.48
N GLU A 311 -8.68 -3.55 13.58
CA GLU A 311 -9.69 -4.53 13.14
C GLU A 311 -9.91 -5.70 14.13
N GLY A 312 -9.47 -5.54 15.38
CA GLY A 312 -9.69 -6.51 16.46
C GLY A 312 -8.90 -7.83 16.34
N LYS A 313 -7.82 -7.87 15.54
CA LYS A 313 -7.04 -9.11 15.34
C LYS A 313 -6.36 -9.58 16.63
N LEU A 314 -5.74 -8.66 17.37
CA LEU A 314 -5.11 -8.96 18.65
C LEU A 314 -6.15 -9.32 19.70
N SER A 315 -7.19 -8.50 19.88
CA SER A 315 -8.34 -8.80 20.74
C SER A 315 -8.93 -10.20 20.51
N ALA A 316 -9.16 -10.61 19.25
CA ALA A 316 -9.68 -11.94 18.95
C ALA A 316 -8.70 -13.07 19.32
N ARG A 317 -7.39 -12.84 19.21
CA ARG A 317 -6.36 -13.78 19.64
C ARG A 317 -6.32 -13.90 21.16
N LEU A 318 -6.35 -12.77 21.87
CA LEU A 318 -6.33 -12.71 23.33
C LEU A 318 -7.55 -13.38 23.96
N ALA A 319 -8.70 -13.37 23.28
CA ALA A 319 -9.90 -14.09 23.71
C ALA A 319 -9.67 -15.61 23.88
N SER A 320 -8.67 -16.16 23.18
CA SER A 320 -8.34 -17.59 23.29
C SER A 320 -7.35 -17.90 24.41
N VAL A 321 -6.82 -16.89 25.11
CA VAL A 321 -5.85 -17.08 26.20
C VAL A 321 -6.59 -17.58 27.45
N PRO A 322 -6.19 -18.72 28.06
CA PRO A 322 -6.86 -19.26 29.24
C PRO A 322 -6.89 -18.27 30.41
N GLY A 323 -8.08 -18.04 30.97
CA GLY A 323 -8.28 -17.17 32.14
C GLY A 323 -8.75 -15.74 31.81
N VAL A 324 -8.71 -15.34 30.55
CA VAL A 324 -9.30 -14.07 30.08
C VAL A 324 -10.83 -14.15 30.16
N ARG A 325 -11.47 -13.09 30.65
CA ARG A 325 -12.94 -13.02 30.86
C ARG A 325 -13.58 -11.82 30.18
N GLU A 326 -12.85 -10.72 30.06
CA GLU A 326 -13.32 -9.47 29.48
C GLU A 326 -12.18 -8.88 28.63
N ILE A 327 -12.52 -8.44 27.42
CA ILE A 327 -11.61 -7.70 26.54
C ILE A 327 -12.37 -6.47 26.04
N LYS A 328 -11.83 -5.28 26.29
CA LYS A 328 -12.28 -4.03 25.67
C LYS A 328 -11.36 -3.67 24.52
N ALA A 329 -11.89 -3.73 23.31
CA ALA A 329 -11.18 -3.37 22.08
C ALA A 329 -11.47 -1.90 21.77
N VAL A 330 -10.57 -1.01 22.21
CA VAL A 330 -10.76 0.44 22.09
C VAL A 330 -10.20 0.91 20.76
N GLU A 331 -11.03 1.56 19.95
CA GLU A 331 -10.65 2.01 18.60
C GLU A 331 -11.43 3.28 18.19
N PRO A 332 -10.76 4.38 17.80
CA PRO A 332 -11.46 5.57 17.34
C PRO A 332 -12.09 5.41 15.94
N SER A 333 -11.56 4.53 15.09
CA SER A 333 -12.04 4.31 13.73
C SER A 333 -13.32 3.46 13.72
N ALA A 334 -14.44 4.07 13.33
CA ALA A 334 -15.71 3.37 13.15
C ALA A 334 -15.61 2.22 12.13
N THR A 335 -14.84 2.38 11.05
CA THR A 335 -14.64 1.33 10.04
C THR A 335 -13.88 0.14 10.60
N ALA A 336 -12.84 0.38 11.37
CA ALA A 336 -12.07 -0.69 12.01
C ALA A 336 -12.92 -1.42 13.06
N GLN A 337 -13.75 -0.69 13.82
CA GLN A 337 -14.74 -1.28 14.73
C GLN A 337 -15.77 -2.16 14.01
N LEU A 338 -16.29 -1.76 12.84
CA LEU A 338 -17.20 -2.62 12.07
C LEU A 338 -16.53 -3.94 11.68
N ARG A 339 -15.28 -3.89 11.19
CA ARG A 339 -14.49 -5.10 10.88
C ARG A 339 -14.20 -5.94 12.12
N ALA A 340 -13.97 -5.28 13.26
CA ALA A 340 -13.76 -5.93 14.55
C ALA A 340 -15.05 -6.64 15.02
N ILE A 341 -16.22 -6.00 14.90
CA ILE A 341 -17.52 -6.60 15.21
C ILE A 341 -17.76 -7.86 14.39
N GLU A 342 -17.57 -7.81 13.07
CA GLU A 342 -17.68 -8.99 12.20
C GLU A 342 -16.70 -10.12 12.59
N ARG A 343 -15.51 -9.75 13.08
CA ARG A 343 -14.52 -10.70 13.59
C ARG A 343 -14.94 -11.31 14.92
N PHE A 344 -15.45 -10.50 15.85
CA PHE A 344 -15.86 -10.92 17.19
C PHE A 344 -17.11 -11.79 17.14
N ALA A 345 -18.03 -11.54 16.21
CA ALA A 345 -19.21 -12.39 15.97
C ALA A 345 -18.82 -13.87 15.72
N LYS A 346 -17.64 -14.14 15.15
CA LYS A 346 -17.12 -15.50 14.93
C LYS A 346 -16.68 -16.21 16.21
N LEU A 347 -16.65 -15.50 17.33
CA LEU A 347 -16.32 -16.04 18.66
C LEU A 347 -17.59 -16.36 19.47
N GLU A 348 -18.75 -15.89 19.05
CA GLU A 348 -20.02 -16.17 19.72
C GLU A 348 -20.28 -17.68 19.81
N GLY A 349 -20.75 -18.13 20.98
CA GLY A 349 -21.06 -19.54 21.24
C GLY A 349 -19.85 -20.45 21.49
N LYS A 350 -18.61 -19.95 21.42
CA LYS A 350 -17.43 -20.74 21.78
C LYS A 350 -17.27 -20.84 23.30
N ALA A 351 -17.36 -22.06 23.83
CA ALA A 351 -17.25 -22.30 25.26
C ALA A 351 -15.88 -21.84 25.80
N GLY A 352 -15.90 -21.02 26.86
CA GLY A 352 -14.69 -20.53 27.53
C GLY A 352 -13.93 -19.41 26.82
N VAL A 353 -14.46 -18.87 25.70
CA VAL A 353 -13.87 -17.77 24.94
C VAL A 353 -14.78 -16.55 25.08
N PRO A 354 -14.35 -15.46 25.75
CA PRO A 354 -15.14 -14.23 25.80
C PRO A 354 -15.20 -13.58 24.41
N VAL A 355 -16.35 -12.98 24.08
CA VAL A 355 -16.48 -12.12 22.90
C VAL A 355 -15.94 -10.74 23.28
N PRO A 356 -14.91 -10.21 22.60
CA PRO A 356 -14.41 -8.86 22.89
C PRO A 356 -15.49 -7.81 22.67
N GLU A 357 -15.51 -6.79 23.54
CA GLU A 357 -16.41 -5.64 23.46
C GLU A 357 -15.73 -4.53 22.63
N PRO A 358 -16.28 -4.14 21.47
CA PRO A 358 -15.84 -2.95 20.75
C PRO A 358 -16.19 -1.69 21.54
N VAL A 359 -15.20 -0.83 21.78
CA VAL A 359 -15.36 0.44 22.49
C VAL A 359 -14.88 1.57 21.59
N THR A 360 -15.76 2.53 21.28
CA THR A 360 -15.35 3.74 20.58
C THR A 360 -14.62 4.66 21.56
N GLY A 361 -13.31 4.84 21.37
CA GLY A 361 -12.49 5.65 22.27
C GLY A 361 -11.15 6.03 21.66
N SER A 362 -10.40 6.91 22.34
CA SER A 362 -9.07 7.36 21.90
C SER A 362 -8.20 7.65 23.12
N LEU A 363 -6.89 7.52 22.98
CA LEU A 363 -5.91 7.84 24.03
C LEU A 363 -5.97 9.30 24.51
N PHE A 364 -6.68 10.17 23.77
CA PHE A 364 -6.87 11.57 24.14
C PHE A 364 -8.13 11.83 24.99
N TYR A 365 -9.00 10.83 25.14
CA TYR A 365 -10.24 10.95 25.90
C TYR A 365 -10.26 9.91 27.02
N TYR A 366 -10.37 10.42 28.25
CA TYR A 366 -10.51 9.56 29.41
C TYR A 366 -11.85 8.82 29.38
N ASP A 367 -11.82 7.55 29.80
CA ASP A 367 -12.97 6.67 29.91
C ASP A 367 -12.84 5.88 31.22
N GLU A 368 -13.69 6.20 32.19
CA GLU A 368 -13.69 5.59 33.51
C GLU A 368 -13.82 4.05 33.47
N SER A 369 -14.44 3.52 32.41
CA SER A 369 -14.66 2.09 32.25
C SER A 369 -13.40 1.28 31.94
N LEU A 370 -12.26 1.95 31.67
CA LEU A 370 -10.96 1.37 31.36
C LEU A 370 -10.00 1.32 32.57
N ARG A 371 -10.42 1.83 33.73
CA ARG A 371 -9.59 1.88 34.94
C ARG A 371 -9.36 0.51 35.57
N SER A 372 -8.22 0.38 36.23
CA SER A 372 -7.85 -0.74 37.11
C SER A 372 -8.00 -2.11 36.45
N LYS A 373 -7.81 -2.16 35.14
CA LYS A 373 -7.85 -3.41 34.36
C LYS A 373 -6.57 -4.20 34.61
N ASP A 374 -6.66 -5.52 34.52
CA ASP A 374 -5.50 -6.38 34.81
C ASP A 374 -4.38 -6.11 33.82
N VAL A 375 -4.73 -5.97 32.53
CA VAL A 375 -3.78 -5.72 31.44
C VAL A 375 -4.28 -4.61 30.53
N MET A 376 -3.41 -3.67 30.18
CA MET A 376 -3.62 -2.71 29.10
C MET A 376 -2.52 -2.89 28.05
N ILE A 377 -2.89 -2.85 26.77
CA ILE A 377 -1.98 -3.12 25.66
C ILE A 377 -2.01 -1.94 24.68
N LEU A 378 -0.84 -1.42 24.35
CA LEU A 378 -0.61 -0.45 23.28
C LEU A 378 0.30 -1.10 22.25
N CYS A 379 -0.30 -1.82 21.30
CA CYS A 379 0.43 -2.58 20.28
C CYS A 379 0.66 -1.71 19.03
N GLU A 380 1.79 -1.00 18.98
CA GLU A 380 2.16 -0.13 17.83
C GLU A 380 1.14 0.99 17.62
N VAL A 381 1.11 1.86 18.62
CA VAL A 381 0.12 2.92 18.79
C VAL A 381 0.79 4.24 19.10
N ILE A 382 1.82 4.22 19.97
CA ILE A 382 2.43 5.45 20.47
C ILE A 382 3.13 6.25 19.38
N GLU A 383 3.70 5.56 18.39
CA GLU A 383 4.41 6.13 17.25
C GLU A 383 3.48 6.92 16.32
N HIS A 384 2.17 6.72 16.39
CA HIS A 384 1.18 7.48 15.62
C HIS A 384 0.73 8.77 16.33
N ILE A 385 1.22 9.02 17.54
CA ILE A 385 0.91 10.20 18.35
C ILE A 385 2.05 11.21 18.22
N ASP A 386 1.72 12.50 18.10
CA ASP A 386 2.76 13.53 18.14
C ASP A 386 3.52 13.45 19.48
N GLU A 387 4.85 13.36 19.44
CA GLU A 387 5.69 13.05 20.61
C GLU A 387 5.43 14.00 21.80
N TYR A 388 5.16 15.29 21.53
CA TYR A 388 4.84 16.29 22.55
C TYR A 388 3.54 16.01 23.33
N ARG A 389 2.63 15.18 22.80
CA ARG A 389 1.37 14.77 23.44
C ARG A 389 1.53 13.51 24.28
N LEU A 390 2.59 12.74 24.05
CA LEU A 390 2.78 11.43 24.67
C LEU A 390 2.86 11.52 26.19
N GLY A 391 3.50 12.56 26.73
CA GLY A 391 3.57 12.77 28.18
C GLY A 391 2.19 12.75 28.87
N ARG A 392 1.19 13.45 28.30
CA ARG A 392 -0.17 13.48 28.85
C ARG A 392 -0.92 12.15 28.68
N VAL A 393 -0.70 11.47 27.55
CA VAL A 393 -1.28 10.15 27.29
C VAL A 393 -0.76 9.13 28.32
N MET A 394 0.56 9.08 28.50
CA MET A 394 1.18 8.15 29.44
C MET A 394 0.82 8.48 30.89
N ASP A 395 0.68 9.76 31.25
CA ASP A 395 0.15 10.18 32.55
C ASP A 395 -1.26 9.64 32.81
N THR A 396 -2.15 9.74 31.81
CA THR A 396 -3.50 9.19 31.91
C THR A 396 -3.48 7.67 32.08
N ILE A 397 -2.58 6.96 31.36
CA ILE A 397 -2.46 5.50 31.47
C ILE A 397 -1.92 5.09 32.85
N PHE A 398 -0.80 5.66 33.29
CA PHE A 398 -0.15 5.23 34.53
C PHE A 398 -0.88 5.71 35.78
N HIS A 399 -1.44 6.92 35.77
CA HIS A 399 -2.09 7.54 36.93
C HIS A 399 -3.59 7.26 37.01
N GLU A 400 -4.34 7.51 35.93
CA GLU A 400 -5.81 7.47 35.97
C GLU A 400 -6.35 6.06 35.68
N TYR A 401 -5.88 5.43 34.60
CA TYR A 401 -6.25 4.06 34.26
C TYR A 401 -5.54 3.04 35.16
N ALA A 402 -4.27 3.28 35.48
CA ALA A 402 -3.46 2.53 36.44
C ALA A 402 -3.60 0.99 36.36
N PRO A 403 -3.40 0.37 35.18
CA PRO A 403 -3.57 -1.06 34.98
C PRO A 403 -2.57 -1.90 35.80
N GLY A 404 -2.90 -3.15 36.10
CA GLY A 404 -1.96 -4.06 36.79
C GLY A 404 -0.69 -4.30 35.97
N THR A 405 -0.84 -4.43 34.66
CA THR A 405 0.26 -4.52 33.69
C THR A 405 -0.03 -3.70 32.44
N LEU A 406 0.95 -2.95 31.97
CA LEU A 406 0.91 -2.25 30.68
C LEU A 406 1.93 -2.90 29.73
N ILE A 407 1.46 -3.41 28.60
CA ILE A 407 2.31 -3.93 27.52
C ILE A 407 2.33 -2.88 26.42
N LEU A 408 3.52 -2.41 26.05
CA LEU A 408 3.70 -1.40 25.03
C LEU A 408 4.68 -1.93 23.98
N THR A 409 4.31 -1.84 22.70
CA THR A 409 5.23 -2.14 21.59
C THR A 409 5.36 -0.94 20.67
N THR A 410 6.55 -0.79 20.09
CA THR A 410 6.83 0.26 19.11
C THR A 410 7.97 -0.18 18.17
N PRO A 411 8.05 0.34 16.94
CA PRO A 411 9.16 0.09 16.03
C PRO A 411 10.54 0.45 16.62
N ASN A 412 11.57 -0.25 16.17
CA ASN A 412 12.98 0.07 16.45
C ASN A 412 13.63 0.84 15.30
N LYS A 413 13.86 2.14 15.44
CA LYS A 413 14.47 2.96 14.39
C LYS A 413 15.80 2.39 13.86
N GLU A 414 16.62 1.78 14.74
CA GLU A 414 17.93 1.22 14.36
C GLU A 414 17.80 0.10 13.33
N TYR A 415 16.72 -0.68 13.40
CA TYR A 415 16.50 -1.80 12.48
C TYR A 415 16.08 -1.34 11.07
N ASN A 416 15.80 -0.04 10.87
CA ASN A 416 15.51 0.51 9.53
C ASN A 416 16.68 0.28 8.56
N GLU A 417 17.91 0.23 9.07
CA GLU A 417 19.10 -0.09 8.25
C GLU A 417 19.07 -1.53 7.70
N VAL A 418 18.55 -2.50 8.47
CA VAL A 418 18.36 -3.89 8.01
C VAL A 418 17.27 -3.98 6.93
N TYR A 419 16.37 -3.00 6.92
CA TYR A 419 15.40 -2.80 5.85
C TYR A 419 15.95 -1.92 4.71
N GLU A 420 17.24 -1.58 4.68
CA GLU A 420 17.85 -0.72 3.65
C GLU A 420 17.12 0.62 3.48
N MET A 421 16.54 1.14 4.58
CA MET A 421 15.86 2.44 4.61
C MET A 421 16.85 3.53 5.04
N ASP A 422 16.72 4.74 4.47
CA ASP A 422 17.54 5.89 4.85
C ASP A 422 17.27 6.26 6.33
N GLN A 423 18.29 6.68 7.11
CA GLN A 423 18.18 6.92 8.57
C GLN A 423 17.14 7.99 8.98
N GLU A 424 16.69 8.81 8.03
CA GLU A 424 15.67 9.86 8.20
C GLU A 424 14.25 9.38 7.82
N GLU A 425 14.11 8.21 7.18
CA GLU A 425 12.81 7.65 6.78
C GLU A 425 12.20 6.78 7.90
N MET A 426 10.92 7.03 8.20
CA MET A 426 10.11 6.19 9.08
C MET A 426 9.55 4.99 8.31
N ARG A 427 9.40 3.84 8.98
CA ARG A 427 8.86 2.60 8.41
C ARG A 427 7.46 2.75 7.86
N HIS A 428 6.63 3.58 8.49
CA HIS A 428 5.32 3.91 7.97
C HIS A 428 5.13 5.43 7.91
N GLY A 429 4.45 5.90 6.86
CA GLY A 429 4.26 7.32 6.58
C GLY A 429 3.29 8.03 7.53
N ASP A 430 2.62 7.28 8.40
CA ASP A 430 1.75 7.75 9.48
C ASP A 430 2.44 7.72 10.85
N HIS A 431 3.70 7.31 10.93
CA HIS A 431 4.50 7.49 12.12
C HIS A 431 4.83 8.98 12.31
N ARG A 432 4.83 9.41 13.57
CA ARG A 432 5.23 10.74 14.02
C ARG A 432 6.66 10.73 14.57
N PHE A 433 7.10 9.56 15.06
CA PHE A 433 8.46 9.31 15.52
C PHE A 433 8.77 7.80 15.46
N GLU A 434 10.05 7.46 15.49
CA GLU A 434 10.53 6.10 15.78
C GLU A 434 11.74 6.20 16.71
N TRP A 435 11.71 5.49 17.83
CA TRP A 435 12.79 5.53 18.80
C TRP A 435 13.84 4.46 18.55
N SER A 436 15.10 4.79 18.83
CA SER A 436 16.19 3.81 18.98
C SER A 436 15.99 2.97 20.24
N ARG A 437 16.79 1.91 20.43
CA ARG A 437 16.73 1.11 21.66
C ARG A 437 17.11 1.91 22.89
N GLU A 438 18.12 2.78 22.75
CA GLU A 438 18.54 3.69 23.82
C GLU A 438 17.45 4.70 24.17
N ALA A 439 16.84 5.35 23.18
CA ALA A 439 15.78 6.32 23.41
C ALA A 439 14.54 5.67 24.04
N PHE A 440 14.16 4.49 23.56
CA PHE A 440 13.04 3.74 24.13
C PHE A 440 13.29 3.33 25.58
N ALA A 441 14.49 2.83 25.89
CA ALA A 441 14.87 2.48 27.26
C ALA A 441 14.86 3.72 28.18
N ALA A 442 15.40 4.85 27.72
CA ALA A 442 15.40 6.09 28.48
C ALA A 442 13.98 6.60 28.79
N TRP A 443 13.06 6.53 27.83
CA TRP A 443 11.65 6.87 28.06
C TRP A 443 10.98 5.93 29.07
N CYS A 444 11.22 4.63 28.94
CA CYS A 444 10.70 3.64 29.90
C CYS A 444 11.21 3.92 31.32
N SER A 445 12.50 4.21 31.48
CA SER A 445 13.10 4.55 32.77
C SER A 445 12.47 5.80 33.39
N ARG A 446 12.24 6.85 32.59
CA ARG A 446 11.57 8.07 33.07
C ARG A 446 10.15 7.80 33.58
N TRP A 447 9.39 6.92 32.90
CA TRP A 447 8.06 6.55 33.38
C TRP A 447 8.11 5.74 34.67
N THR A 448 9.07 4.82 34.83
CA THR A 448 9.24 4.09 36.09
C THR A 448 9.79 4.94 37.25
N GLU A 449 10.48 6.04 36.96
CA GLU A 449 10.88 7.04 37.99
C GLU A 449 9.68 7.89 38.45
N ALA A 450 8.73 8.17 37.55
CA ALA A 450 7.57 9.01 37.83
C ALA A 450 6.37 8.24 38.40
N TYR A 451 6.23 6.96 38.08
CA TYR A 451 5.06 6.15 38.42
C TYR A 451 5.49 4.82 39.08
N ASN A 452 4.62 4.27 39.94
CA ASN A 452 4.91 3.05 40.73
C ASN A 452 4.83 1.75 39.90
N TYR A 453 5.73 1.62 38.92
CA TYR A 453 5.83 0.47 38.03
C TYR A 453 7.28 0.06 37.87
N SER A 454 7.52 -1.25 37.81
CA SER A 454 8.75 -1.82 37.25
C SER A 454 8.60 -1.98 35.74
N VAL A 455 9.71 -2.05 35.00
CA VAL A 455 9.69 -2.32 33.56
C VAL A 455 10.65 -3.44 33.17
N ARG A 456 10.19 -4.31 32.27
CA ARG A 456 11.03 -5.28 31.57
C ARG A 456 11.00 -4.99 30.07
N LEU A 457 12.18 -4.81 29.47
CA LEU A 457 12.34 -4.60 28.04
C LEU A 457 12.63 -5.94 27.34
N SER A 458 12.10 -6.08 26.12
CA SER A 458 12.33 -7.21 25.23
C SER A 458 12.13 -6.77 23.78
N GLY A 459 12.34 -7.66 22.82
CA GLY A 459 12.07 -7.39 21.41
C GLY A 459 11.38 -8.54 20.71
N ILE A 460 10.77 -8.24 19.57
CA ILE A 460 9.95 -9.17 18.79
C ILE A 460 10.42 -9.15 17.33
N GLY A 461 10.58 -10.34 16.75
CA GLY A 461 10.99 -10.54 15.36
C GLY A 461 12.33 -11.24 15.25
N GLU A 462 12.92 -11.18 14.06
CA GLU A 462 14.28 -11.69 13.82
C GLU A 462 15.31 -10.75 14.47
N PHE A 463 16.26 -11.31 15.20
CA PHE A 463 17.34 -10.54 15.80
C PHE A 463 18.44 -10.27 14.76
N ALA A 464 18.78 -9.00 14.56
CA ALA A 464 19.93 -8.59 13.78
C ALA A 464 21.06 -8.13 14.71
N GLN A 465 22.27 -8.63 14.46
CA GLN A 465 23.47 -8.16 15.15
C GLN A 465 23.62 -6.65 14.96
N ASP A 466 24.03 -5.95 16.01
CA ASP A 466 24.15 -4.49 16.10
C ASP A 466 22.82 -3.70 16.10
N TYR A 467 21.76 -4.20 15.47
CA TYR A 467 20.47 -3.49 15.33
C TYR A 467 19.35 -3.96 16.28
N GLY A 468 19.46 -5.17 16.82
CA GLY A 468 18.45 -5.74 17.73
C GLY A 468 17.24 -6.32 16.99
N TYR A 469 16.06 -6.17 17.58
CA TYR A 469 14.80 -6.65 17.01
C TYR A 469 14.07 -5.56 16.23
N PRO A 470 13.23 -5.90 15.24
CA PRO A 470 12.46 -4.91 14.50
C PRO A 470 11.39 -4.23 15.37
N THR A 471 10.75 -4.94 16.29
CA THR A 471 9.81 -4.35 17.25
C THR A 471 10.39 -4.41 18.66
N GLN A 472 10.25 -3.30 19.39
CA GLN A 472 10.60 -3.17 20.80
C GLN A 472 9.36 -3.41 21.64
N MET A 473 9.50 -4.06 22.80
CA MET A 473 8.41 -4.31 23.74
C MET A 473 8.84 -3.97 25.16
N ALA A 474 8.02 -3.16 25.85
CA ALA A 474 8.13 -2.88 27.26
C ALA A 474 6.93 -3.45 28.01
N ILE A 475 7.19 -4.12 29.12
CA ILE A 475 6.18 -4.69 30.00
C ILE A 475 6.33 -3.98 31.34
N PHE A 476 5.39 -3.10 31.66
CA PHE A 476 5.34 -2.41 32.94
C PHE A 476 4.45 -3.18 33.89
N THR A 477 4.92 -3.47 35.09
CA THR A 477 4.14 -4.14 36.14
C THR A 477 4.01 -3.21 37.33
N LYS A 478 2.76 -2.95 37.74
CA LYS A 478 2.47 -2.09 38.88
C LYS A 478 3.07 -2.71 40.13
N GLU A 479 3.82 -1.92 40.89
CA GLU A 479 4.35 -2.39 42.16
C GLU A 479 3.27 -2.23 43.24
N ASP A 480 3.18 -3.22 44.13
CA ASP A 480 2.34 -3.08 45.32
C ASP A 480 2.97 -2.01 46.21
N THR A 481 2.20 -0.98 46.56
CA THR A 481 2.63 0.01 47.56
C THR A 481 2.77 -0.72 48.90
N LEU A 482 4.01 -0.88 49.38
CA LEU A 482 4.33 -1.43 50.69
C LEU A 482 3.68 -0.65 51.83
#